data_AF-A0A713W0E8-F1
#
_entry.id   AF-A0A713W0E8-F1
#
_cell.length_a   1.000
_cell.length_b   1.000
_cell.length_c   1.000
_cell.angle_alpha   90.00
_cell.angle_beta   90.00
_cell.angle_gamma   90.00
#
_symmetry.space_group_name_H-M   'P 1'
#
loop_
_entity.id
_entity.type
_entity.pdbx_description
1 polymer ?
#
loop_
_entity_poly.entity_id
_entity_poly.type
_entity_poly.pdbx_seq_one_letter_code
_entity_poly.pdbx_strand_id
1 'polypeptide(L)' 'KSEGNYAAFIMDQNTPRSANFCDYQVTVEAIEHKTKPVLTLWSALPEAVASEVKTTKGSLAQKLGCR' A
#
# COMPACT_ATOMS: atom_id res chain seq x y z
N LYS A 1 -11.07 2.58 -14.08
CA LYS A 1 -9.87 2.46 -13.23
C LYS A 1 -9.72 3.75 -12.47
N SER A 2 -9.86 3.73 -11.15
CA SER A 2 -9.51 4.92 -10.35
C SER A 2 -8.03 5.23 -10.59
N GLU A 3 -7.69 6.44 -11.03
CA GLU A 3 -6.31 6.89 -11.15
C GLU A 3 -5.70 7.06 -9.75
N GLY A 4 -5.28 5.95 -9.19
CA GLY A 4 -4.90 5.82 -7.78
C GLY A 4 -3.58 6.48 -7.47
N ASN A 5 -3.60 7.77 -7.10
CA ASN A 5 -2.48 8.47 -6.47
C ASN A 5 -2.29 8.03 -5.01
N TYR A 6 -2.12 6.73 -4.80
CA TYR A 6 -1.80 6.14 -3.50
C TYR A 6 -0.67 5.13 -3.66
N ALA A 7 0.02 4.85 -2.55
CA ALA A 7 0.99 3.78 -2.43
C ALA A 7 1.00 3.25 -1.00
N ALA A 8 1.40 2.00 -0.85
CA ALA A 8 1.50 1.31 0.42
C ALA A 8 2.81 0.55 0.44
N PHE A 9 3.51 0.56 1.58
CA PHE A 9 4.82 -0.08 1.74
C PHE A 9 4.88 -0.77 3.10
N ILE A 10 5.55 -1.92 3.17
CA ILE A 10 5.87 -2.60 4.44
C ILE A 10 7.34 -2.98 4.41
N MET A 11 8.10 -2.43 5.35
CA MET A 11 9.52 -2.72 5.52
C MET A 11 9.73 -3.47 6.83
N ASP A 12 10.56 -4.51 6.81
CA ASP A 12 10.93 -5.25 8.01
C ASP A 12 11.80 -4.38 8.94
N GLN A 13 11.76 -4.63 10.25
CA GLN A 13 12.59 -3.89 11.20
C GLN A 13 14.10 -4.06 10.94
N ASN A 14 14.51 -5.17 10.34
CA ASN A 14 15.90 -5.45 9.98
C ASN A 14 16.25 -4.98 8.56
N THR A 15 15.39 -4.18 7.91
CA THR A 15 15.64 -3.69 6.56
C THR A 15 16.95 -2.89 6.53
N PRO A 16 17.92 -3.24 5.65
CA PRO A 16 19.18 -2.53 5.57
C PRO A 16 19.00 -1.04 5.29
N ARG A 17 19.89 -0.20 5.82
CA ARG A 17 19.85 1.26 5.58
C ARG A 17 19.98 1.63 4.10
N SER A 18 20.65 0.79 3.31
CA SER A 18 20.83 0.99 1.86
C SER A 18 19.70 0.41 1.01
N ALA A 19 18.68 -0.21 1.64
CA ALA A 19 17.59 -0.83 0.89
C ALA A 19 16.76 0.22 0.15
N ASN A 20 16.32 -0.14 -1.06
CA ASN A 20 15.43 0.71 -1.84
C ASN A 20 13.98 0.47 -1.41
N PHE A 21 13.30 1.50 -0.92
CA PHE A 21 11.90 1.40 -0.47
C PHE A 21 10.96 0.90 -1.58
N CYS A 22 11.30 1.11 -2.86
CA CYS A 22 10.52 0.68 -4.00
C CYS A 22 10.30 -0.84 -4.06
N ASP A 23 11.26 -1.62 -3.54
CA ASP A 23 11.19 -3.08 -3.51
C ASP A 23 10.14 -3.59 -2.49
N TYR A 24 9.62 -2.70 -1.64
CA TYR A 24 8.72 -3.01 -0.54
C TYR A 24 7.29 -2.53 -0.78
N GLN A 25 6.94 -2.14 -2.02
CA GLN A 25 5.58 -1.73 -2.35
C GLN A 25 4.61 -2.90 -2.26
N VAL A 26 3.54 -2.73 -1.48
CA VAL A 26 2.46 -3.70 -1.26
C VAL A 26 1.09 -3.09 -1.59
N THR A 27 0.04 -3.87 -1.37
CA THR A 27 -1.35 -3.41 -1.39
C THR A 27 -1.76 -2.92 0.01
N VAL A 28 -2.84 -2.16 0.12
CA VAL A 28 -3.35 -1.71 1.42
C VAL A 28 -3.96 -2.88 2.21
N GLU A 29 -4.60 -3.82 1.52
CA GLU A 29 -5.10 -5.07 2.10
C GLU A 29 -3.98 -5.87 2.79
N ALA A 30 -2.78 -5.90 2.21
CA ALA A 30 -1.64 -6.57 2.82
C ALA A 30 -1.20 -5.92 4.15
N ILE A 31 -1.39 -4.60 4.30
CA ILE A 31 -1.16 -3.89 5.57
C ILE A 31 -2.23 -4.31 6.57
N GLU A 32 -3.51 -4.24 6.20
CA GLU A 32 -4.63 -4.58 7.08
C GLU A 32 -4.47 -6.01 7.64
N HIS A 33 -4.13 -6.99 6.80
CA HIS A 33 -3.88 -8.37 7.23
C HIS A 33 -2.68 -8.56 8.18
N LYS A 34 -1.70 -7.64 8.18
CA LYS A 34 -0.55 -7.69 9.09
C LYS A 34 -0.79 -7.00 10.43
N THR A 35 -1.82 -6.17 10.54
CA THR A 35 -2.14 -5.44 11.77
C THR A 35 -2.89 -6.30 12.79
N LYS A 36 -2.63 -6.08 14.09
CA LYS A 36 -3.32 -6.74 15.20
C LYS A 36 -3.66 -5.71 16.30
N PRO A 37 -4.94 -5.40 16.56
CA PRO A 37 -6.13 -5.88 15.84
C PRO A 37 -6.12 -5.45 14.36
N VAL A 38 -6.88 -6.17 13.53
CA VAL A 38 -6.99 -5.84 12.09
C VAL A 38 -7.57 -4.44 11.95
N LEU A 39 -6.83 -3.56 11.29
CA LEU A 39 -7.25 -2.21 10.97
C LEU A 39 -8.06 -2.19 9.67
N THR A 40 -8.99 -1.25 9.58
CA THR A 40 -9.67 -0.89 8.33
C THR A 40 -9.23 0.50 7.90
N LEU A 41 -8.23 0.57 7.04
CA LEU A 41 -7.73 1.79 6.42
C LEU A 41 -8.76 2.34 5.45
N TRP A 42 -8.89 3.67 5.37
CA TRP A 42 -9.88 4.34 4.52
C TRP A 42 -11.31 3.79 4.68
N SER A 43 -11.73 3.54 5.92
CA SER A 43 -13.03 2.94 6.26
C SER A 43 -14.26 3.72 5.77
N ALA A 44 -14.09 5.00 5.41
CA ALA A 44 -15.16 5.83 4.86
C ALA A 44 -15.35 5.67 3.33
N LEU A 45 -14.49 4.89 2.65
CA LEU A 45 -14.65 4.66 1.22
C LEU A 45 -15.86 3.74 0.94
N PRO A 46 -16.61 3.99 -0.15
CA PRO A 46 -17.61 3.04 -0.63
C PRO A 46 -16.97 1.67 -0.92
N GLU A 47 -17.66 0.58 -0.63
CA GLU A 47 -17.13 -0.79 -0.73
C GLU A 47 -16.59 -1.13 -2.13
N ALA A 48 -17.28 -0.70 -3.18
CA ALA A 48 -16.83 -0.88 -4.56
C ALA A 48 -15.49 -0.17 -4.85
N VAL A 49 -15.28 1.01 -4.26
CA VAL A 49 -14.01 1.74 -4.41
C VAL A 49 -12.94 1.10 -3.53
N ALA A 50 -13.26 0.76 -2.28
CA ALA A 50 -12.35 0.14 -1.34
C ALA A 50 -11.79 -1.19 -1.87
N SER A 51 -12.64 -2.04 -2.44
CA SER A 51 -12.22 -3.32 -3.01
C SER A 51 -11.27 -3.16 -4.20
N GLU A 52 -11.47 -2.16 -5.07
CA GLU A 52 -10.53 -1.86 -6.18
C GLU A 52 -9.20 -1.31 -5.65
N VAL A 53 -9.23 -0.27 -4.81
CA VAL A 53 -8.00 0.45 -4.42
C VAL A 53 -7.16 -0.30 -3.40
N LYS A 54 -7.77 -1.11 -2.52
CA LYS A 54 -7.03 -1.82 -1.48
C LYS A 54 -6.32 -3.07 -1.97
N THR A 55 -6.83 -3.71 -3.02
CA THR A 55 -6.28 -4.94 -3.60
C THR A 55 -5.27 -4.69 -4.73
N THR A 56 -5.20 -3.45 -5.23
CA THR A 56 -4.29 -3.05 -6.32
C THR A 56 -3.15 -2.18 -5.81
N LYS A 57 -1.91 -2.44 -6.26
CA LYS A 57 -0.79 -1.51 -6.02
C LYS A 57 -1.03 -0.20 -6.76
N GLY A 58 -1.10 0.91 -6.02
CA GLY A 58 -1.31 2.23 -6.61
C GLY A 58 -0.09 2.77 -7.37
N SER A 59 -0.31 3.77 -8.23
CA SER A 59 0.73 4.31 -9.12
C SER A 59 1.58 5.41 -8.49
N LEU A 60 1.30 5.83 -7.24
CA LEU A 60 2.06 6.92 -6.61
C LEU A 60 3.54 6.56 -6.43
N ALA A 61 3.88 5.29 -6.22
CA ALA A 61 5.27 4.85 -6.09
C ALA A 61 6.12 5.23 -7.32
N GLN A 62 5.56 5.14 -8.53
CA GLN A 62 6.23 5.54 -9.76
C GLN A 62 6.54 7.04 -9.79
N LYS A 63 5.61 7.85 -9.27
CA LYS A 63 5.79 9.31 -9.13
C LYS A 63 6.81 9.67 -8.05
N LEU A 64 7.08 8.77 -7.11
CA LEU A 64 8.11 8.90 -6.07
C LEU A 64 9.48 8.38 -6.52
N GLY A 65 9.64 7.98 -7.79
CA GLY A 65 10.92 7.55 -8.36
C GLY A 65 11.13 6.03 -8.41
N CYS A 66 10.12 5.23 -8.04
CA CYS A 66 10.14 3.79 -8.25
C CYS A 66 9.96 3.45 -9.73
N ARG A 67 10.63 2.39 -10.19
CA ARG A 67 10.59 1.92 -11.58
C ARG A 67 9.85 0.60 -11.67
#